data_AF-A0A3B9H9M7-F1
#
_entry.id   AF-A0A3B9H9M7-F1
#
_cell.length_a   1.000
_cell.length_b   1.000
_cell.length_c   1.000
_cell.angle_alpha   90.00
_cell.angle_beta   90.00
_cell.angle_gamma   90.00
#
_symmetry.space_group_name_H-M   'P 1'
#
loop_
_entity.id
_entity.type
_entity.pdbx_description
1 polymer ?
#
loop_
_entity_poly.entity_id
_entity_poly.type
_entity_poly.pdbx_seq_one_letter_code
_entity_poly.pdbx_strand_id
1 'polypeptide(L)'
;SPRWLYTQNLSDSAKDILEKIHGTTQAEVEIQSIETNIKESENAKTVSIRELLNPAVRFIMLVGITLGILQQVTGINAIYFYATSIFKQTGIGTDAAFSSGVLLSFTTVVFTLLAIYLIDRMGRRPLLLVGMSGIAVSLLLCAYSFSQATYELSATEINSFENIDTYKLAEFQDINYDSDVTFKNDIKAAIGNQVYALNEGAILEAAIDMNATLVLIGILGFIACFAFSLGPVMWVMLSEIFPNRYRGLAIGVIGFINSFSSWLIQQIFPWEISNLGSALTFFIYGLIATVGVLLFNKILPETNGKSLEEIETEFIK
;
A
#
# COMPACT_ATOMS: atom_id res chain seq x y z
N SER A 1 28.46 -2.35 9.10
CA SER A 1 28.16 -1.50 10.27
C SER A 1 29.13 -1.85 11.40
N PRO A 2 29.38 -0.95 12.38
CA PRO A 2 30.25 -1.25 13.52
C PRO A 2 29.85 -2.51 14.29
N ARG A 3 28.54 -2.77 14.41
CA ARG A 3 28.00 -4.00 15.02
C ARG A 3 28.43 -5.27 14.30
N TRP A 4 28.43 -5.28 12.96
CA TRP A 4 28.89 -6.43 12.18
C TRP A 4 30.40 -6.67 12.32
N LEU A 5 31.20 -5.61 12.42
CA LEU A 5 32.65 -5.74 12.64
C LEU A 5 32.96 -6.41 13.98
N TYR A 6 32.22 -6.05 15.03
CA TYR A 6 32.30 -6.73 16.32
C TYR A 6 31.95 -8.22 16.24
N THR A 7 30.95 -8.62 15.44
CA THR A 7 30.62 -10.06 15.25
C THR A 7 31.69 -10.84 14.48
N GLN A 8 32.57 -10.16 13.76
CA GLN A 8 33.68 -10.76 13.00
C GLN A 8 35.01 -10.69 13.75
N ASN A 9 35.00 -10.38 15.06
CA ASN A 9 36.19 -10.15 15.89
C ASN A 9 37.09 -8.99 15.40
N LEU A 10 36.55 -8.04 14.65
CA LEU A 10 37.24 -6.82 14.18
C LEU A 10 36.91 -5.62 15.08
N SER A 11 37.10 -5.80 16.39
CA SER A 11 36.69 -4.85 17.44
C SER A 11 37.35 -3.49 17.30
N ASP A 12 38.64 -3.45 16.98
CA ASP A 12 39.41 -2.20 16.90
C ASP A 12 38.90 -1.30 15.76
N SER A 13 38.64 -1.89 14.59
CA SER A 13 38.04 -1.17 13.46
C SER A 13 36.62 -0.69 13.76
N ALA A 14 35.87 -1.43 14.58
CA ALA A 14 34.53 -1.03 14.99
C ALA A 14 34.57 0.19 15.94
N LYS A 15 35.51 0.20 16.90
CA LYS A 15 35.73 1.32 17.82
C LYS A 15 36.11 2.59 17.08
N ASP A 16 37.09 2.51 16.17
CA ASP A 16 37.52 3.63 15.33
C ASP A 16 36.35 4.27 14.54
N ILE A 17 35.44 3.46 14.03
CA ILE A 17 34.27 3.94 13.28
C ILE A 17 33.23 4.55 14.23
N LEU A 18 32.98 3.94 15.40
CA LEU A 18 32.04 4.48 16.38
C LEU A 18 32.49 5.82 16.94
N GLU A 19 33.79 5.96 17.25
CA GLU A 19 34.38 7.22 17.71
C GLU A 19 34.27 8.31 16.64
N LYS A 20 34.45 7.97 15.35
CA LYS A 20 34.28 8.92 14.23
C LYS A 20 32.84 9.39 14.06
N ILE A 21 31.84 8.56 14.37
CA ILE A 21 30.43 8.89 14.15
C ILE A 21 29.82 9.62 15.36
N HIS A 22 30.11 9.16 16.58
CA HIS A 22 29.43 9.60 17.80
C HIS A 22 30.33 10.41 18.76
N GLY A 23 31.64 10.50 18.49
CA GLY A 23 32.62 11.04 19.43
C GLY A 23 32.98 10.05 20.55
N THR A 24 34.11 10.26 21.22
CA THR A 24 34.72 9.30 22.15
C THR A 24 33.80 8.87 23.30
N THR A 25 33.12 9.82 23.95
CA THR A 25 32.31 9.54 25.14
C THR A 25 31.06 8.72 24.84
N GLN A 26 30.40 9.01 23.71
CA GLN A 26 29.15 8.36 23.33
C GLN A 26 29.40 7.04 22.58
N ALA A 27 30.53 6.94 21.87
CA ALA A 27 31.03 5.69 21.32
C ALA A 27 31.29 4.65 22.41
N GLU A 28 31.85 5.03 23.57
CA GLU A 28 32.17 4.09 24.65
C GLU A 28 30.92 3.46 25.29
N VAL A 29 29.85 4.26 25.45
CA VAL A 29 28.53 3.77 25.88
C VAL A 29 27.95 2.80 24.85
N GLU A 30 28.03 3.14 23.55
CA GLU A 30 27.51 2.30 22.49
C GLU A 30 28.33 1.00 22.35
N ILE A 31 29.66 1.06 22.48
CA ILE A 31 30.57 -0.09 22.51
C ILE A 31 30.18 -1.06 23.63
N GLN A 32 29.99 -0.57 24.87
CA GLN A 32 29.55 -1.41 25.99
C GLN A 32 28.20 -2.07 25.70
N SER A 33 27.26 -1.33 25.09
CA SER A 33 25.96 -1.90 24.70
C SER A 33 26.12 -3.02 23.66
N ILE A 34 27.02 -2.86 22.69
CA ILE A 34 27.25 -3.83 21.61
C ILE A 34 27.90 -5.09 22.17
N GLU A 35 28.94 -4.95 22.99
CA GLU A 35 29.63 -6.09 23.60
C GLU A 35 28.71 -6.88 24.54
N THR A 36 27.82 -6.18 25.27
CA THR A 36 26.81 -6.81 26.13
C THR A 36 25.80 -7.59 25.28
N ASN A 37 25.24 -6.98 24.23
CA ASN A 37 24.30 -7.63 23.32
C ASN A 37 24.94 -8.85 22.61
N ILE A 38 26.22 -8.80 22.23
CA ILE A 38 26.90 -9.93 21.57
C ILE A 38 27.10 -11.09 22.54
N LYS A 39 27.54 -10.83 23.78
CA LYS A 39 27.67 -11.87 24.81
C LYS A 39 26.33 -12.52 25.17
N GLU A 40 25.25 -11.75 25.16
CA GLU A 40 23.89 -12.26 25.31
C GLU A 40 23.44 -13.06 24.08
N SER A 41 23.81 -12.62 22.87
CA SER A 41 23.48 -13.26 21.60
C SER A 41 24.23 -14.57 21.36
N GLU A 42 25.49 -14.69 21.78
CA GLU A 42 26.28 -15.94 21.70
C GLU A 42 25.67 -17.07 22.54
N ASN A 43 24.97 -16.73 23.63
CA ASN A 43 24.25 -17.68 24.48
C ASN A 43 22.76 -17.79 24.13
N ALA A 44 22.23 -16.91 23.27
CA ALA A 44 20.85 -16.96 22.84
C ALA A 44 20.66 -18.03 21.76
N LYS A 45 19.86 -19.07 22.06
CA LYS A 45 19.42 -20.04 21.05
C LYS A 45 18.77 -19.29 19.88
N THR A 46 19.08 -19.72 18.65
CA THR A 46 18.41 -19.20 17.44
C THR A 46 16.90 -19.33 17.62
N VAL A 47 16.21 -18.20 17.51
CA VAL A 47 14.77 -18.12 17.77
C VAL A 47 14.03 -18.94 16.71
N SER A 48 13.29 -19.95 17.15
CA SER A 48 12.47 -20.75 16.23
C SER A 48 11.18 -20.01 15.86
N ILE A 49 10.68 -20.21 14.64
CA ILE A 49 9.37 -19.68 14.18
C ILE A 49 8.24 -20.12 15.13
N ARG A 50 8.35 -21.29 15.76
CA ARG A 50 7.36 -21.78 16.74
C ARG A 50 7.29 -20.91 18.00
N GLU A 51 8.38 -20.25 18.39
CA GLU A 51 8.39 -19.35 19.56
C GLU A 51 7.55 -18.10 19.34
N LEU A 52 7.28 -17.72 18.09
CA LEU A 52 6.37 -16.61 17.76
C LEU A 52 4.90 -16.94 18.06
N LEU A 53 4.57 -18.21 18.26
CA LEU A 53 3.22 -18.65 18.65
C LEU A 53 3.04 -18.72 20.17
N ASN A 54 4.08 -18.42 20.95
CA ASN A 54 3.99 -18.44 22.40
C ASN A 54 2.98 -17.40 22.91
N PRO A 55 2.23 -17.71 24.00
CA PRO A 55 1.22 -16.80 24.56
C PRO A 55 1.70 -15.38 24.83
N ALA A 56 2.98 -15.22 25.18
CA ALA A 56 3.59 -13.92 25.45
C ALA A 56 3.69 -12.99 24.22
N VAL A 57 3.89 -13.56 23.01
CA VAL A 57 4.13 -12.79 21.78
C VAL A 57 3.02 -12.98 20.74
N ARG A 58 2.11 -13.96 20.91
CA ARG A 58 1.06 -14.27 19.94
C ARG A 58 0.13 -13.09 19.64
N PHE A 59 -0.15 -12.25 20.65
CA PHE A 59 -1.03 -11.09 20.46
C PHE A 59 -0.37 -10.05 19.55
N ILE A 60 0.89 -9.72 19.84
CA ILE A 60 1.70 -8.78 19.07
C ILE A 60 1.93 -9.31 17.65
N MET A 61 2.18 -10.62 17.50
CA MET A 61 2.22 -11.28 16.19
C MET A 61 0.91 -11.17 15.43
N LEU A 62 -0.24 -11.37 16.08
CA LEU A 62 -1.56 -11.21 15.45
C LEU A 62 -1.77 -9.77 14.99
N VAL A 63 -1.42 -8.77 15.82
CA VAL A 63 -1.48 -7.35 15.46
C VAL A 63 -0.61 -7.08 14.22
N GLY A 64 0.63 -7.56 14.22
CA GLY A 64 1.57 -7.34 13.13
C GLY A 64 1.17 -8.02 11.81
N ILE A 65 0.65 -9.25 11.87
CA ILE A 65 0.09 -9.95 10.70
C ILE A 65 -1.14 -9.22 10.17
N THR A 66 -2.04 -8.79 11.06
CA THR A 66 -3.26 -8.05 10.68
C THR A 66 -2.89 -6.73 10.00
N LEU A 67 -1.92 -5.98 10.54
CA LEU A 67 -1.37 -4.78 9.93
C LEU A 67 -0.79 -5.06 8.53
N GLY A 68 0.06 -6.09 8.42
CA GLY A 68 0.70 -6.46 7.16
C GLY A 68 -0.29 -6.88 6.07
N ILE A 69 -1.34 -7.64 6.42
CA ILE A 69 -2.40 -8.04 5.48
C ILE A 69 -3.24 -6.82 5.10
N LEU A 70 -3.74 -6.05 6.08
CA LEU A 70 -4.60 -4.90 5.81
C LEU A 70 -3.90 -3.84 4.96
N GLN A 71 -2.59 -3.63 5.13
CA GLN A 71 -1.83 -2.75 4.26
C GLN A 71 -1.98 -3.11 2.78
N GLN A 72 -1.96 -4.40 2.43
CA GLN A 72 -2.00 -4.84 1.04
C GLN A 72 -3.41 -5.03 0.50
N VAL A 73 -4.33 -5.50 1.34
CA VAL A 73 -5.73 -5.71 0.96
C VAL A 73 -6.44 -4.37 0.72
N THR A 74 -5.90 -3.22 1.14
CA THR A 74 -6.38 -1.90 0.68
C THR A 74 -6.15 -1.63 -0.80
N GLY A 75 -5.36 -2.47 -1.49
CA GLY A 75 -5.14 -2.36 -2.94
C GLY A 75 -3.99 -1.44 -3.34
N ILE A 76 -3.13 -0.99 -2.42
CA ILE A 76 -2.09 0.02 -2.71
C ILE A 76 -1.23 -0.30 -3.93
N ASN A 77 -0.68 -1.51 -4.03
CA ASN A 77 0.19 -1.87 -5.15
C ASN A 77 -0.57 -1.93 -6.48
N ALA A 78 -1.79 -2.47 -6.47
CA ALA A 78 -2.61 -2.57 -7.66
C ALA A 78 -3.08 -1.18 -8.13
N ILE A 79 -3.67 -0.39 -7.23
CA ILE A 79 -4.14 0.96 -7.53
C ILE A 79 -2.99 1.85 -7.98
N TYR A 80 -1.82 1.78 -7.34
CA TYR A 80 -0.64 2.56 -7.75
C TYR A 80 -0.16 2.15 -9.16
N PHE A 81 -0.12 0.86 -9.46
CA PHE A 81 0.26 0.35 -10.78
C PHE A 81 -0.73 0.77 -11.87
N TYR A 82 -2.03 0.72 -11.57
CA TYR A 82 -3.10 1.05 -12.51
C TYR A 82 -3.50 2.53 -12.49
N ALA A 83 -2.99 3.37 -11.59
CA ALA A 83 -3.42 4.76 -11.43
C ALA A 83 -3.26 5.58 -12.73
N THR A 84 -2.12 5.47 -13.40
CA THR A 84 -1.88 6.17 -14.67
C THR A 84 -2.79 5.68 -15.79
N SER A 85 -3.06 4.38 -15.83
CA SER A 85 -4.03 3.78 -16.76
C SER A 85 -5.44 4.30 -16.48
N ILE A 86 -5.84 4.34 -15.21
CA ILE A 86 -7.15 4.87 -14.79
C ILE A 86 -7.27 6.35 -15.18
N PHE A 87 -6.26 7.18 -14.93
CA PHE A 87 -6.30 8.59 -15.31
C PHE A 87 -6.45 8.77 -16.82
N LYS A 88 -5.69 8.00 -17.60
CA LYS A 88 -5.85 7.98 -19.05
C LYS A 88 -7.26 7.56 -19.45
N GLN A 89 -7.79 6.50 -18.85
CA GLN A 89 -9.14 6.01 -19.12
C GLN A 89 -10.22 7.03 -18.76
N THR A 90 -10.03 7.90 -17.76
CA THR A 90 -11.03 8.92 -17.36
C THR A 90 -11.13 10.13 -18.30
N GLY A 91 -10.49 10.10 -19.48
CA GLY A 91 -10.52 11.21 -20.44
C GLY A 91 -9.57 12.37 -20.11
N ILE A 92 -8.75 12.22 -19.06
CA ILE A 92 -7.65 13.15 -18.74
C ILE A 92 -6.49 12.77 -19.67
N GLY A 93 -6.46 13.38 -20.87
CA GLY A 93 -5.60 13.00 -22.00
C GLY A 93 -4.13 12.66 -21.68
N THR A 94 -3.45 12.01 -22.62
CA THR A 94 -2.11 11.39 -22.43
C THR A 94 -1.03 12.29 -21.80
N ASP A 95 -0.96 13.58 -22.15
CA ASP A 95 -0.02 14.54 -21.54
C ASP A 95 -0.34 14.80 -20.05
N ALA A 96 -1.63 14.80 -19.72
CA ALA A 96 -2.12 14.93 -18.36
C ALA A 96 -1.99 13.61 -17.57
N ALA A 97 -2.02 12.44 -18.22
CA ALA A 97 -1.72 11.16 -17.57
C ALA A 97 -0.24 11.05 -17.14
N PHE A 98 0.71 11.50 -17.98
CA PHE A 98 2.14 11.60 -17.59
C PHE A 98 2.31 12.59 -16.42
N SER A 99 1.67 13.76 -16.52
CA SER A 99 1.67 14.75 -15.44
C SER A 99 1.06 14.20 -14.14
N SER A 100 0.05 13.33 -14.24
CA SER A 100 -0.58 12.67 -13.10
C SER A 100 0.33 11.64 -12.44
N GLY A 101 1.17 10.93 -13.21
CA GLY A 101 2.21 10.05 -12.65
C GLY A 101 3.29 10.82 -11.87
N VAL A 102 3.68 11.99 -12.36
CA VAL A 102 4.57 12.91 -11.62
C VAL A 102 3.88 13.41 -10.35
N LEU A 103 2.62 13.81 -10.44
CA LEU A 103 1.83 14.30 -9.32
C LEU A 103 1.63 13.22 -8.25
N LEU A 104 1.43 11.97 -8.65
CA LEU A 104 1.36 10.81 -7.77
C LEU A 104 2.66 10.63 -6.96
N SER A 105 3.80 10.68 -7.65
CA SER A 105 5.12 10.52 -7.03
C SER A 105 5.41 11.70 -6.09
N PHE A 106 5.09 12.92 -6.51
CA PHE A 106 5.24 14.13 -5.70
C PHE A 106 4.38 14.07 -4.44
N THR A 107 3.11 13.68 -4.57
CA THR A 107 2.18 13.51 -3.43
C THR A 107 2.76 12.50 -2.43
N THR A 108 3.26 11.37 -2.92
CA THR A 108 3.88 10.35 -2.06
C THR A 108 5.05 10.93 -1.27
N VAL A 109 5.95 11.68 -1.91
CA VAL A 109 7.10 12.30 -1.22
C VAL A 109 6.65 13.30 -0.16
N VAL A 110 5.75 14.23 -0.50
CA VAL A 110 5.27 15.27 0.41
C VAL A 110 4.59 14.66 1.65
N PHE A 111 3.69 13.70 1.43
CA PHE A 111 2.97 13.06 2.53
C PHE A 111 3.84 12.10 3.35
N THR A 112 4.88 11.50 2.76
CA THR A 112 5.88 10.73 3.52
C THR A 112 6.69 11.65 4.45
N LEU A 113 7.11 12.83 3.98
CA LEU A 113 7.77 13.83 4.83
C LEU A 113 6.84 14.32 5.95
N LEU A 114 5.56 14.52 5.63
CA LEU A 114 4.54 14.83 6.62
C LEU A 114 4.41 13.71 7.67
N ALA A 115 4.47 12.44 7.24
CA ALA A 115 4.47 11.28 8.14
C ALA A 115 5.59 11.39 9.18
N ILE A 116 6.82 11.64 8.72
CA ILE A 116 8.01 11.75 9.57
C ILE A 116 7.83 12.88 10.59
N TYR A 117 7.25 14.00 10.19
CA TYR A 117 6.99 15.11 11.10
C TYR A 117 5.87 14.82 12.12
N LEU A 118 4.83 14.10 11.71
CA LEU A 118 3.65 13.84 12.55
C LEU A 118 3.82 12.65 13.49
N ILE A 119 4.66 11.66 13.14
CA ILE A 119 4.76 10.39 13.87
C ILE A 119 5.09 10.57 15.35
N ASP A 120 6.01 11.49 15.66
CA ASP A 120 6.42 11.76 17.03
C ASP A 120 5.45 12.67 17.78
N ARG A 121 4.66 13.49 17.05
CA ARG A 121 3.70 14.44 17.65
C ARG A 121 2.34 13.82 17.94
N MET A 122 1.78 13.08 16.99
CA MET A 122 0.43 12.51 17.08
C MET A 122 0.43 11.10 17.66
N GLY A 123 1.55 10.38 17.58
CA GLY A 123 1.61 8.96 17.91
C GLY A 123 1.12 8.06 16.76
N ARG A 124 1.44 6.77 16.85
CA ARG A 124 1.34 5.85 15.71
C ARG A 124 -0.11 5.41 15.47
N ARG A 125 -0.86 5.11 16.54
CA ARG A 125 -2.25 4.63 16.45
C ARG A 125 -3.20 5.67 15.82
N PRO A 126 -3.21 6.95 16.23
CA PRO A 126 -4.03 7.97 15.58
C PRO A 126 -3.70 8.17 14.11
N LEU A 127 -2.41 8.17 13.76
CA LEU A 127 -1.96 8.29 12.36
C LEU A 127 -2.47 7.14 11.49
N LEU A 128 -2.35 5.90 11.97
CA LEU A 128 -2.87 4.72 11.27
C LEU A 128 -4.40 4.76 11.12
N LEU A 129 -5.13 5.22 12.15
CA LEU A 129 -6.59 5.33 12.10
C LEU A 129 -7.06 6.43 11.14
N VAL A 130 -6.47 7.61 11.20
CA VAL A 130 -6.82 8.73 10.31
C VAL A 130 -6.49 8.38 8.86
N GLY A 131 -5.32 7.79 8.61
CA GLY A 131 -4.94 7.37 7.28
C GLY A 131 -5.79 6.24 6.72
N MET A 132 -6.12 5.22 7.52
CA MET A 132 -7.02 4.15 7.08
C MET A 132 -8.44 4.66 6.81
N SER A 133 -8.92 5.62 7.60
CA SER A 133 -10.22 6.27 7.37
C SER A 133 -10.21 7.10 6.08
N GLY A 134 -9.13 7.84 5.84
CA GLY A 134 -8.95 8.60 4.61
C GLY A 134 -8.87 7.70 3.37
N ILE A 135 -8.20 6.54 3.47
CA ILE A 135 -8.20 5.50 2.44
C ILE A 135 -9.62 5.02 2.16
N ALA A 136 -10.40 4.68 3.19
CA ALA A 136 -11.77 4.21 3.02
C ALA A 136 -12.65 5.25 2.30
N VAL A 137 -12.61 6.51 2.74
CA VAL A 137 -13.36 7.61 2.11
C VAL A 137 -12.93 7.80 0.65
N SER A 138 -11.63 7.77 0.38
CA SER A 138 -11.08 7.97 -0.95
C SER A 138 -11.51 6.87 -1.94
N LEU A 139 -11.47 5.61 -1.51
CA LEU A 139 -11.89 4.47 -2.32
C LEU A 139 -13.41 4.45 -2.55
N LEU A 140 -14.20 4.80 -1.54
CA LEU A 140 -15.65 4.94 -1.69
C LEU A 140 -16.01 6.12 -2.60
N LEU A 141 -15.22 7.20 -2.60
CA LEU A 141 -15.38 8.31 -3.54
C LEU A 141 -15.09 7.86 -4.98
N CYS A 142 -14.03 7.09 -5.21
CA CYS A 142 -13.76 6.49 -6.51
C CYS A 142 -14.91 5.57 -6.94
N ALA A 143 -15.41 4.71 -6.05
CA ALA A 143 -16.54 3.83 -6.32
C ALA A 143 -17.79 4.60 -6.74
N TYR A 144 -18.12 5.67 -6.01
CA TYR A 144 -19.21 6.57 -6.35
C TYR A 144 -19.00 7.22 -7.72
N SER A 145 -17.80 7.73 -8.00
CA SER A 145 -17.51 8.37 -9.30
C SER A 145 -17.64 7.40 -10.47
N PHE A 146 -17.14 6.17 -10.33
CA PHE A 146 -17.28 5.14 -11.36
C PHE A 146 -18.71 4.63 -11.50
N SER A 147 -19.53 4.66 -10.44
CA SER A 147 -20.94 4.26 -10.53
C SER A 147 -21.80 5.22 -11.34
N GLN A 148 -21.32 6.45 -11.56
CA GLN A 148 -21.99 7.48 -12.37
C GLN A 148 -21.41 7.56 -13.79
N ALA A 149 -20.51 6.66 -14.16
CA ALA A 149 -19.86 6.67 -15.46
C ALA A 149 -20.74 6.02 -16.51
N THR A 150 -20.86 6.68 -17.65
CA THR A 150 -21.47 6.13 -18.86
C THR A 150 -20.41 5.88 -19.92
N TYR A 151 -20.68 4.94 -20.82
CA TYR A 151 -19.77 4.60 -21.91
C TYR A 151 -20.52 4.65 -23.24
N GLU A 152 -20.05 5.46 -24.17
CA GLU A 152 -20.65 5.64 -25.50
C GLU A 152 -19.55 5.95 -26.51
N LEU A 153 -19.54 5.28 -27.66
CA LEU A 153 -18.58 5.56 -28.73
C LEU A 153 -19.23 6.38 -29.84
N SER A 154 -18.68 7.56 -30.08
CA SER A 154 -19.09 8.42 -31.19
C SER A 154 -18.47 7.97 -32.53
N ALA A 155 -19.11 8.33 -33.64
CA ALA A 155 -18.56 8.09 -34.98
C ALA A 155 -17.16 8.70 -35.16
N THR A 156 -16.89 9.85 -34.52
CA THR A 156 -15.58 10.52 -34.58
C THR A 156 -14.50 9.74 -33.85
N GLU A 157 -14.82 9.17 -32.68
CA GLU A 157 -13.89 8.35 -31.90
C GLU A 157 -13.59 7.03 -32.61
N ILE A 158 -14.61 6.34 -33.13
CA ILE A 158 -14.44 5.09 -33.85
C ILE A 158 -13.46 5.27 -35.02
N ASN A 159 -13.60 6.36 -35.78
CA ASN A 159 -12.73 6.68 -36.92
C ASN A 159 -11.31 7.14 -36.52
N SER A 160 -11.07 7.45 -35.25
CA SER A 160 -9.75 7.85 -34.76
C SER A 160 -8.83 6.65 -34.47
N PHE A 161 -9.38 5.44 -34.36
CA PHE A 161 -8.59 4.24 -34.06
C PHE A 161 -7.80 3.75 -35.28
N GLU A 162 -6.47 3.78 -35.21
CA GLU A 162 -5.59 3.33 -36.31
C GLU A 162 -5.46 1.79 -36.39
N ASN A 163 -5.55 1.08 -35.26
CA ASN A 163 -5.24 -0.35 -35.14
C ASN A 163 -6.47 -1.24 -34.88
N ILE A 164 -7.66 -0.74 -35.19
CA ILE A 164 -8.93 -1.45 -34.97
C ILE A 164 -9.73 -1.47 -36.27
N ASP A 165 -10.33 -2.62 -36.57
CA ASP A 165 -11.28 -2.72 -37.68
C ASP A 165 -12.58 -1.98 -37.32
N THR A 166 -12.65 -0.72 -37.72
CA THR A 166 -13.72 0.23 -37.34
C THR A 166 -15.10 -0.20 -37.82
N TYR A 167 -15.18 -1.01 -38.89
CA TYR A 167 -16.45 -1.57 -39.38
C TYR A 167 -17.11 -2.48 -38.34
N LYS A 168 -16.33 -3.18 -37.52
CA LYS A 168 -16.86 -4.04 -36.46
C LYS A 168 -17.38 -3.25 -35.26
N LEU A 169 -16.93 -2.01 -35.09
CA LEU A 169 -17.39 -1.11 -34.02
C LEU A 169 -18.61 -0.28 -34.42
N ALA A 170 -18.92 -0.19 -35.71
CA ALA A 170 -20.05 0.59 -36.22
C ALA A 170 -21.41 0.15 -35.65
N GLU A 171 -21.58 -1.13 -35.30
CA GLU A 171 -22.79 -1.66 -34.66
C GLU A 171 -22.98 -1.15 -33.22
N PHE A 172 -21.93 -0.62 -32.60
CA PHE A 172 -21.92 -0.12 -31.22
C PHE A 172 -21.86 1.40 -31.13
N GLN A 173 -21.99 2.09 -32.26
CA GLN A 173 -22.01 3.55 -32.33
C GLN A 173 -23.24 4.12 -31.61
N ASP A 174 -23.03 5.17 -30.81
CA ASP A 174 -24.08 5.91 -30.09
C ASP A 174 -24.97 5.01 -29.18
N ILE A 175 -24.45 3.84 -28.78
CA ILE A 175 -25.06 2.99 -27.74
C ILE A 175 -24.50 3.42 -26.39
N ASN A 176 -25.37 3.86 -25.50
CA ASN A 176 -25.01 4.22 -24.13
C ASN A 176 -25.04 3.00 -23.20
N TYR A 177 -23.93 2.77 -22.49
CA TYR A 177 -23.79 1.74 -21.47
C TYR A 177 -23.60 2.36 -20.09
N ASP A 178 -24.40 1.90 -19.13
CA ASP A 178 -24.25 2.27 -17.70
C ASP A 178 -23.19 1.42 -16.96
N SER A 179 -22.60 0.43 -17.64
CA SER A 179 -21.62 -0.48 -17.05
C SER A 179 -20.44 -0.72 -17.98
N ASP A 180 -19.24 -0.54 -17.42
CA ASP A 180 -17.98 -0.82 -18.10
C ASP A 180 -17.86 -2.29 -18.49
N VAL A 181 -18.43 -3.21 -17.70
CA VAL A 181 -18.38 -4.65 -17.96
C VAL A 181 -19.17 -5.01 -19.21
N THR A 182 -20.39 -4.50 -19.36
CA THR A 182 -21.21 -4.76 -20.55
C THR A 182 -20.56 -4.18 -21.79
N PHE A 183 -20.09 -2.92 -21.70
CA PHE A 183 -19.34 -2.28 -22.77
C PHE A 183 -18.11 -3.10 -23.18
N LYS A 184 -17.26 -3.48 -22.22
CA LYS A 184 -16.06 -4.31 -22.44
C LYS A 184 -16.41 -5.61 -23.17
N ASN A 185 -17.46 -6.31 -22.74
CA ASN A 185 -17.82 -7.61 -23.30
C ASN A 185 -18.30 -7.51 -24.75
N ASP A 186 -19.12 -6.50 -25.06
CA ASP A 186 -19.66 -6.29 -26.40
C ASP A 186 -18.56 -5.86 -27.38
N ILE A 187 -17.68 -4.93 -26.96
CA ILE A 187 -16.53 -4.54 -27.79
C ILE A 187 -15.56 -5.72 -27.96
N LYS A 188 -15.27 -6.51 -26.91
CA LYS A 188 -14.44 -7.73 -27.03
C LYS A 188 -15.05 -8.76 -27.98
N ALA A 189 -16.37 -8.91 -27.99
CA ALA A 189 -17.06 -9.80 -28.92
C ALA A 189 -16.89 -9.34 -30.37
N ALA A 190 -16.88 -8.04 -30.61
CA ALA A 190 -16.70 -7.45 -31.93
C ALA A 190 -15.25 -7.59 -32.46
N ILE A 191 -14.26 -7.12 -31.70
CA ILE A 191 -12.88 -6.98 -32.18
C ILE A 191 -11.94 -8.12 -31.72
N GLY A 192 -12.39 -8.94 -30.77
CA GLY A 192 -11.62 -10.02 -30.17
C GLY A 192 -10.78 -9.59 -28.96
N ASN A 193 -10.57 -10.52 -28.03
CA ASN A 193 -9.89 -10.27 -26.75
C ASN A 193 -8.47 -9.69 -26.89
N GLN A 194 -7.69 -10.17 -27.87
CA GLN A 194 -6.30 -9.73 -28.04
C GLN A 194 -6.21 -8.31 -28.58
N VAL A 195 -7.06 -7.95 -29.56
CA VAL A 195 -7.12 -6.59 -30.12
C VAL A 195 -7.63 -5.63 -29.06
N TYR A 196 -8.64 -6.02 -28.29
CA TYR A 196 -9.14 -5.23 -27.18
C TYR A 196 -8.06 -4.97 -26.14
N ALA A 197 -7.36 -6.01 -25.67
CA ALA A 197 -6.33 -5.86 -24.63
C ALA A 197 -5.19 -4.91 -25.01
N LEU A 198 -4.84 -4.83 -26.30
CA LEU A 198 -3.81 -3.91 -26.80
C LEU A 198 -4.30 -2.44 -26.87
N ASN A 199 -5.61 -2.23 -26.97
CA ASN A 199 -6.21 -0.91 -27.18
C ASN A 199 -7.16 -0.47 -26.05
N GLU A 200 -7.31 -1.26 -24.98
CA GLU A 200 -8.29 -1.08 -23.91
C GLU A 200 -8.28 0.35 -23.35
N GLY A 201 -7.09 0.89 -23.06
CA GLY A 201 -6.96 2.24 -22.53
C GLY A 201 -7.52 3.31 -23.47
N ALA A 202 -7.26 3.21 -24.78
CA ALA A 202 -7.72 4.19 -25.76
C ALA A 202 -9.23 4.06 -26.04
N ILE A 203 -9.75 2.83 -26.05
CA ILE A 203 -11.18 2.56 -26.25
C ILE A 203 -11.98 3.11 -25.07
N LEU A 204 -11.54 2.85 -23.84
CA LEU A 204 -12.21 3.36 -22.64
C LEU A 204 -12.07 4.88 -22.49
N GLU A 205 -10.90 5.45 -22.82
CA GLU A 205 -10.67 6.90 -22.82
C GLU A 205 -11.60 7.63 -23.80
N ALA A 206 -11.82 7.05 -24.98
CA ALA A 206 -12.75 7.59 -25.96
C ALA A 206 -14.21 7.47 -25.51
N ALA A 207 -14.59 6.34 -24.90
CA ALA A 207 -15.98 6.03 -24.63
C ALA A 207 -16.53 6.64 -23.34
N ILE A 208 -15.68 6.90 -22.35
CA ILE A 208 -16.16 7.22 -21.01
C ILE A 208 -16.67 8.67 -20.91
N ASP A 209 -17.78 8.85 -20.21
CA ASP A 209 -18.19 10.15 -19.70
C ASP A 209 -18.38 10.07 -18.18
N MET A 210 -17.62 10.87 -17.44
CA MET A 210 -17.70 10.97 -15.98
C MET A 210 -17.00 12.22 -15.44
N ASN A 211 -17.19 12.49 -14.14
CA ASN A 211 -16.39 13.49 -13.44
C ASN A 211 -14.98 12.98 -13.09
N ALA A 212 -14.06 13.09 -14.05
CA ALA A 212 -12.68 12.66 -13.90
C ALA A 212 -11.93 13.34 -12.74
N THR A 213 -12.33 14.56 -12.36
CA THR A 213 -11.73 15.30 -11.24
C THR A 213 -12.00 14.60 -9.91
N LEU A 214 -13.18 14.00 -9.72
CA LEU A 214 -13.49 13.25 -8.50
C LEU A 214 -12.65 11.97 -8.39
N VAL A 215 -12.43 11.26 -9.51
CA VAL A 215 -11.53 10.09 -9.54
C VAL A 215 -10.10 10.51 -9.20
N LEU A 216 -9.63 11.63 -9.76
CA LEU A 216 -8.30 12.17 -9.46
C LEU A 216 -8.16 12.50 -7.96
N ILE A 217 -9.11 13.21 -7.38
CA ILE A 217 -9.12 13.52 -5.94
C ILE A 217 -9.14 12.24 -5.10
N GLY A 218 -9.95 11.24 -5.48
CA GLY A 218 -10.02 9.96 -4.79
C GLY A 218 -8.69 9.20 -4.83
N ILE A 219 -8.08 9.03 -6.00
CA ILE A 219 -6.81 8.29 -6.13
C ILE A 219 -5.67 9.04 -5.41
N LEU A 220 -5.57 10.36 -5.56
CA LEU A 220 -4.55 11.14 -4.86
C LEU A 220 -4.78 11.18 -3.35
N GLY A 221 -6.03 11.30 -2.91
CA GLY A 221 -6.40 11.21 -1.50
C GLY A 221 -6.03 9.86 -0.90
N PHE A 222 -6.29 8.77 -1.63
CA PHE A 222 -5.89 7.42 -1.26
C PHE A 222 -4.37 7.31 -1.06
N ILE A 223 -3.58 7.74 -2.06
CA ILE A 223 -2.12 7.66 -1.98
C ILE A 223 -1.56 8.58 -0.91
N ALA A 224 -2.07 9.81 -0.78
CA ALA A 224 -1.68 10.73 0.29
C ALA A 224 -1.91 10.09 1.66
N CYS A 225 -3.10 9.54 1.89
CA CYS A 225 -3.46 8.88 3.13
C CYS A 225 -2.57 7.68 3.42
N PHE A 226 -2.28 6.85 2.42
CA PHE A 226 -1.35 5.74 2.58
C PHE A 226 0.07 6.21 2.93
N ALA A 227 0.58 7.22 2.21
CA ALA A 227 1.94 7.72 2.33
C ALA A 227 2.22 8.34 3.70
N PHE A 228 1.26 9.05 4.32
CA PHE A 228 1.47 9.59 5.67
C PHE A 228 1.17 8.59 6.81
N SER A 229 0.57 7.44 6.52
CA SER A 229 0.12 6.48 7.54
C SER A 229 0.70 5.06 7.33
N LEU A 230 -0.05 4.15 6.72
CA LEU A 230 0.25 2.72 6.61
C LEU A 230 1.59 2.44 5.92
N GLY A 231 2.10 3.35 5.07
CA GLY A 231 3.41 3.21 4.46
C GLY A 231 4.53 3.17 5.51
N PRO A 232 4.92 4.32 6.09
CA PRO A 232 6.02 4.39 7.05
C PRO A 232 5.63 3.96 8.48
N VAL A 233 4.46 4.36 8.97
CA VAL A 233 4.08 4.21 10.39
C VAL A 233 3.90 2.75 10.76
N MET A 234 3.44 1.90 9.83
CA MET A 234 3.30 0.46 10.07
C MET A 234 4.65 -0.17 10.45
N TRP A 235 5.70 0.05 9.65
CA TRP A 235 7.01 -0.55 9.89
C TRP A 235 7.67 -0.03 11.16
N VAL A 236 7.47 1.25 11.48
CA VAL A 236 7.92 1.84 12.75
C VAL A 236 7.23 1.14 13.92
N MET A 237 5.89 1.05 13.89
CA MET A 237 5.11 0.39 14.93
C MET A 237 5.52 -1.09 15.10
N LEU A 238 5.74 -1.84 14.02
CA LEU A 238 6.23 -3.22 14.11
C LEU A 238 7.57 -3.30 14.85
N SER A 239 8.49 -2.37 14.59
CA SER A 239 9.78 -2.37 15.28
C SER A 239 9.68 -1.98 16.77
N GLU A 240 8.66 -1.19 17.14
CA GLU A 240 8.40 -0.75 18.51
C GLU A 240 7.65 -1.81 19.34
N ILE A 241 6.75 -2.61 18.75
CA ILE A 241 5.96 -3.59 19.52
C ILE A 241 6.70 -4.91 19.75
N PHE A 242 7.68 -5.26 18.91
CA PHE A 242 8.37 -6.54 19.05
C PHE A 242 9.57 -6.45 20.00
N PRO A 243 9.71 -7.41 20.94
CA PRO A 243 10.89 -7.51 21.79
C PRO A 243 12.17 -7.71 20.98
N ASN A 244 13.30 -7.18 21.44
CA ASN A 244 14.59 -7.24 20.73
C ASN A 244 14.94 -8.65 20.23
N ARG A 245 14.69 -9.68 21.05
CA ARG A 245 14.95 -11.09 20.72
C ARG A 245 14.14 -11.61 19.53
N TYR A 246 12.87 -11.22 19.42
CA TYR A 246 11.94 -11.74 18.41
C TYR A 246 11.81 -10.84 17.17
N ARG A 247 12.19 -9.56 17.28
CA ARG A 247 11.93 -8.51 16.29
C ARG A 247 12.34 -8.89 14.88
N GLY A 248 13.59 -9.33 14.67
CA GLY A 248 14.08 -9.65 13.33
C GLY A 248 13.28 -10.75 12.64
N LEU A 249 13.00 -11.85 13.37
CA LEU A 249 12.23 -12.98 12.85
C LEU A 249 10.76 -12.58 12.60
N ALA A 250 10.14 -11.87 13.55
CA ALA A 250 8.76 -11.43 13.45
C ALA A 250 8.53 -10.51 12.25
N ILE A 251 9.38 -9.48 12.09
CA ILE A 251 9.33 -8.56 10.95
C ILE A 251 9.56 -9.31 9.63
N GLY A 252 10.47 -10.29 9.60
CA GLY A 252 10.68 -11.14 8.42
C GLY A 252 9.43 -11.96 8.03
N VAL A 253 8.78 -12.60 9.00
CA VAL A 253 7.54 -13.37 8.76
C VAL A 253 6.40 -12.46 8.30
N ILE A 254 6.22 -11.30 8.96
CA ILE A 254 5.20 -10.32 8.58
C ILE A 254 5.49 -9.78 7.18
N GLY A 255 6.76 -9.49 6.87
CA GLY A 255 7.18 -9.06 5.53
C GLY A 255 6.87 -10.10 4.46
N PHE A 256 7.12 -11.38 4.74
CA PHE A 256 6.75 -12.47 3.83
C PHE A 256 5.23 -12.53 3.58
N ILE A 257 4.42 -12.48 4.65
CA ILE A 257 2.96 -12.49 4.53
C ILE A 257 2.48 -11.25 3.77
N ASN A 258 3.05 -10.08 4.06
CA ASN A 258 2.76 -8.84 3.36
C ASN A 258 3.08 -8.96 1.87
N SER A 259 4.27 -9.43 1.50
CA SER A 259 4.62 -9.64 0.08
C SER A 259 3.70 -10.66 -0.60
N PHE A 260 3.32 -11.75 0.09
CA PHE A 260 2.40 -12.73 -0.44
C PHE A 260 0.99 -12.15 -0.65
N SER A 261 0.47 -11.38 0.30
CA SER A 261 -0.79 -10.65 0.16
C SER A 261 -0.74 -9.65 -0.98
N SER A 262 0.38 -8.94 -1.15
CA SER A 262 0.59 -8.03 -2.29
C SER A 262 0.52 -8.75 -3.63
N TRP A 263 1.21 -9.89 -3.75
CA TRP A 263 1.17 -10.72 -4.95
C TRP A 263 -0.25 -11.20 -5.25
N LEU A 264 -0.98 -11.69 -4.23
CA LEU A 264 -2.34 -12.18 -4.39
C LEU A 264 -3.28 -11.07 -4.88
N ILE A 265 -3.21 -9.88 -4.27
CA ILE A 265 -4.05 -8.73 -4.65
C ILE A 265 -3.75 -8.27 -6.08
N GLN A 266 -2.48 -8.23 -6.49
CA GLN A 266 -2.11 -7.87 -7.86
C GLN A 266 -2.62 -8.87 -8.91
N GLN A 267 -2.81 -10.14 -8.55
CA GLN A 267 -3.41 -11.13 -9.45
C GLN A 267 -4.94 -11.02 -9.51
N ILE A 268 -5.58 -10.66 -8.38
CA ILE A 268 -7.05 -10.56 -8.28
C ILE A 268 -7.56 -9.26 -8.91
N PHE A 269 -6.87 -8.13 -8.68
CA PHE A 269 -7.35 -6.81 -9.09
C PHE A 269 -7.69 -6.68 -10.59
N PRO A 270 -6.86 -7.17 -11.54
CA PRO A 270 -7.21 -7.09 -12.96
C PRO A 270 -8.43 -7.94 -13.32
N TRP A 271 -8.59 -9.09 -12.65
CA TRP A 271 -9.76 -9.94 -12.81
C TRP A 271 -11.02 -9.23 -12.29
N GLU A 272 -10.95 -8.53 -11.16
CA GLU A 272 -12.05 -7.72 -10.63
C GLU A 272 -12.44 -6.60 -11.61
N ILE A 273 -11.49 -5.81 -12.09
CA ILE A 273 -11.76 -4.74 -13.06
C ILE A 273 -12.36 -5.25 -14.37
N SER A 274 -12.00 -6.46 -14.81
CA SER A 274 -12.53 -7.03 -16.05
C SER A 274 -13.91 -7.69 -15.89
N ASN A 275 -14.27 -8.19 -14.69
CA ASN A 275 -15.49 -8.99 -14.50
C ASN A 275 -16.53 -8.30 -13.59
N LEU A 276 -16.07 -7.60 -12.56
CA LEU A 276 -16.91 -6.86 -11.61
C LEU A 276 -17.06 -5.39 -12.01
N GLY A 277 -16.11 -4.86 -12.78
CA GLY A 277 -16.07 -3.47 -13.20
C GLY A 277 -15.44 -2.55 -12.17
N SER A 278 -15.09 -1.34 -12.59
CA SER A 278 -14.36 -0.38 -11.74
C SER A 278 -15.17 0.03 -10.50
N ALA A 279 -16.46 0.34 -10.64
CA ALA A 279 -17.30 0.81 -9.54
C ALA A 279 -17.37 -0.20 -8.38
N LEU A 280 -17.68 -1.46 -8.68
CA LEU A 280 -17.80 -2.50 -7.66
C LEU A 280 -16.43 -2.87 -7.06
N THR A 281 -15.37 -2.88 -7.86
CA THR A 281 -14.01 -3.15 -7.39
C THR A 281 -13.59 -2.13 -6.34
N PHE A 282 -13.68 -0.81 -6.66
CA PHE A 282 -13.34 0.24 -5.69
C PHE A 282 -14.25 0.22 -4.45
N PHE A 283 -15.53 -0.16 -4.60
CA PHE A 283 -16.44 -0.32 -3.48
C PHE A 283 -15.99 -1.45 -2.53
N ILE A 284 -15.58 -2.61 -3.06
CA ILE A 284 -15.05 -3.74 -2.28
C ILE A 284 -13.83 -3.29 -1.48
N TYR A 285 -12.86 -2.64 -2.13
CA TYR A 285 -11.66 -2.12 -1.45
C TYR A 285 -12.00 -1.06 -0.39
N GLY A 286 -12.97 -0.17 -0.66
CA GLY A 286 -13.46 0.81 0.31
C GLY A 286 -14.14 0.17 1.53
N LEU A 287 -14.90 -0.91 1.33
CA LEU A 287 -15.51 -1.68 2.41
C LEU A 287 -14.45 -2.41 3.25
N ILE A 288 -13.47 -3.04 2.60
CA ILE A 288 -12.34 -3.67 3.31
C ILE A 288 -11.57 -2.62 4.11
N ALA A 289 -11.30 -1.44 3.55
CA ALA A 289 -10.66 -0.34 4.27
C ALA A 289 -11.50 0.09 5.49
N THR A 290 -12.83 0.19 5.34
CA THR A 290 -13.75 0.53 6.44
C THR A 290 -13.70 -0.53 7.56
N VAL A 291 -13.73 -1.81 7.21
CA VAL A 291 -13.55 -2.91 8.19
C VAL A 291 -12.17 -2.82 8.85
N GLY A 292 -11.14 -2.48 8.09
CA GLY A 292 -9.79 -2.28 8.61
C GLY A 292 -9.70 -1.12 9.61
N VAL A 293 -10.45 -0.03 9.44
CA VAL A 293 -10.58 1.03 10.45
C VAL A 293 -11.12 0.47 11.77
N LEU A 294 -12.19 -0.34 11.70
CA LEU A 294 -12.80 -0.96 12.88
C LEU A 294 -11.83 -1.92 13.59
N LEU A 295 -11.10 -2.73 12.81
CA LEU A 295 -10.08 -3.63 13.34
C LEU A 295 -8.93 -2.87 13.98
N PHE A 296 -8.42 -1.83 13.33
CA PHE A 296 -7.35 -0.99 13.86
C PHE A 296 -7.76 -0.30 15.15
N ASN A 297 -9.00 0.19 15.23
CA ASN A 297 -9.49 0.84 16.44
C ASN A 297 -9.49 -0.12 17.65
N LYS A 298 -9.81 -1.39 17.41
CA LYS A 298 -9.89 -2.44 18.43
C LYS A 298 -8.54 -3.06 18.81
N ILE A 299 -7.64 -3.24 17.83
CA ILE A 299 -6.44 -4.08 17.98
C ILE A 299 -5.16 -3.25 18.18
N LEU A 300 -5.08 -2.03 17.63
CA LEU A 300 -3.83 -1.26 17.69
C LEU A 300 -3.57 -0.70 19.09
N PRO A 301 -2.43 -1.04 19.72
CA PRO A 301 -1.94 -0.32 20.89
C PRO A 301 -1.43 1.07 20.52
N GLU A 302 -1.43 1.99 21.49
CA GLU A 302 -0.59 3.18 21.41
C GLU A 302 0.82 2.83 21.88
N THR A 303 1.82 3.11 21.04
CA THR A 303 3.24 2.80 21.29
C THR A 303 4.08 4.05 21.57
N ASN A 304 3.54 5.25 21.32
CA ASN A 304 4.30 6.48 21.52
C ASN A 304 4.64 6.70 23.00
N GLY A 305 5.93 6.89 23.30
CA GLY A 305 6.43 7.22 24.63
C GLY A 305 6.42 6.09 25.65
N LYS A 306 6.06 4.86 25.27
CA LYS A 306 6.10 3.68 26.15
C LYS A 306 7.39 2.89 25.97
N SER A 307 7.88 2.29 27.06
CA SER A 307 8.98 1.34 26.97
C SER A 307 8.51 -0.01 26.40
N LEU A 308 9.43 -0.78 25.82
CA LEU A 308 9.15 -2.16 25.35
C LEU A 308 8.60 -3.04 26.48
N GLU A 309 9.10 -2.85 27.70
CA GLU A 309 8.72 -3.59 28.91
C GLU A 309 7.31 -3.24 29.38
N GLU A 310 6.90 -1.97 29.26
CA GLU A 310 5.53 -1.52 29.56
C GLU A 310 4.52 -2.13 28.60
N ILE A 311 4.84 -2.19 27.31
CA ILE A 311 4.01 -2.83 26.27
C ILE A 311 3.92 -4.34 26.55
N GLU A 312 5.03 -4.99 26.87
CA GLU A 312 5.04 -6.42 27.25
C GLU A 312 4.15 -6.68 28.48
N THR A 313 4.22 -5.84 29.51
CA THR A 313 3.42 -6.02 30.74
C THR A 313 1.92 -5.75 30.52
N GLU A 314 1.58 -4.88 29.58
CA GLU A 314 0.19 -4.56 29.21
C GLU A 314 -0.48 -5.71 28.42
N PHE A 315 0.29 -6.46 27.64
CA PHE A 315 -0.21 -7.55 26.79
C PHE A 315 0.04 -8.96 27.31
N ILE A 316 0.98 -9.14 28.25
CA ILE A 316 1.27 -10.41 28.93
C ILE A 316 0.57 -10.38 30.31
N LYS A 317 -0.71 -10.77 30.34
CA LYS A 317 -1.41 -11.22 31.54
C LYS A 317 -1.70 -12.71 31.45
#